data_AF-A0A372EZV3-F1
#
_entry.id   AF-A0A372EZV3-F1
#
_cell.length_a   1.000
_cell.length_b   1.000
_cell.length_c   1.000
_cell.angle_alpha   90.00
_cell.angle_beta   90.00
_cell.angle_gamma   90.00
#
_symmetry.space_group_name_H-M   'P 1'
#
loop_
_entity.id
_entity.type
_entity.pdbx_description
1 polymer ?
#
loop_
_entity_poly.entity_id
_entity_poly.type
_entity_poly.pdbx_seq_one_letter_code
_entity_poly.pdbx_strand_id
1 'polypeptide(L)'
;MAFYGLLKNNILYPEGRAAPGQAGWVCDHLLALRSDLAAQIENARRPNSLILGSWNIRHFDGGRPRLRESFHYIAEIIDHFDICAVQEVKDIESVARLVKLLGPNWDFFINDSSGKGRGNHERMAFLYNCNKVSFRNLIGELVFPHDALPGGEQIGRTPFFASFQAGWFKFTLCSAHIVYEEVTGRPLRRDEIRAVAELLADRAKEDDEVHIFLGDMNIDTTLDEEFQILEEAGYIVPLFGATNLGGDKHYDQITFTGPQRKARLLRHGAFDWRSSVFRPDQQEAYEATAMAIREGRDRGQPYADWAGYYPEWCTHEMSDHLPVWIEIEVDYSDEYLEKIAEAQPAV
;
A
#
# COMPACT_ATOMS: atom_id res chain seq x y z
N MET A 1 4.34 0.09 16.72
CA MET A 1 3.30 0.89 17.38
C MET A 1 3.48 2.33 16.99
N ALA A 2 2.47 2.87 16.29
CA ALA A 2 2.39 4.28 15.95
C ALA A 2 2.47 5.16 17.21
N PHE A 3 3.01 6.37 17.04
CA PHE A 3 3.28 7.34 18.08
C PHE A 3 2.17 8.39 18.14
N TYR A 4 1.53 8.49 19.31
CA TYR A 4 0.44 9.44 19.56
C TYR A 4 0.84 10.66 20.37
N GLY A 5 2.14 10.87 20.59
CA GLY A 5 2.64 11.95 21.47
C GLY A 5 2.16 13.34 21.05
N LEU A 6 1.95 13.57 19.75
CA LEU A 6 1.44 14.84 19.23
C LEU A 6 0.01 15.15 19.69
N LEU A 7 -0.81 14.16 20.04
CA LEU A 7 -2.17 14.38 20.54
C LEU A 7 -2.21 15.09 21.90
N LYS A 8 -1.08 15.14 22.62
CA LYS A 8 -0.92 15.94 23.85
C LYS A 8 -0.60 17.41 23.59
N ASN A 9 -0.39 17.79 22.32
CA ASN A 9 -0.11 19.18 21.96
C ASN A 9 -1.43 19.94 21.80
N ASN A 10 -1.84 20.66 22.85
CA ASN A 10 -3.09 21.41 22.90
C ASN A 10 -3.20 22.54 21.86
N ILE A 11 -2.10 22.96 21.22
CA ILE A 11 -2.13 23.92 20.11
C ILE A 11 -2.52 23.22 18.80
N LEU A 12 -2.02 22.00 18.58
CA LEU A 12 -2.30 21.25 17.36
C LEU A 12 -3.63 20.49 17.44
N TYR A 13 -3.98 20.01 18.64
CA TYR A 13 -5.18 19.24 18.96
C TYR A 13 -5.82 19.81 20.23
N PRO A 14 -6.81 20.70 20.11
CA PRO A 14 -7.52 21.24 21.26
C PRO A 14 -8.13 20.12 22.12
N GLU A 15 -8.26 20.37 23.42
CA GLU A 15 -8.94 19.46 24.32
C GLU A 15 -10.43 19.34 23.95
N GLY A 16 -10.97 18.13 24.02
CA GLY A 16 -12.36 17.85 23.70
C GLY A 16 -12.55 16.50 23.00
N ARG A 17 -13.80 16.07 22.89
CA ARG A 17 -14.21 14.78 22.31
C ARG A 17 -15.37 14.92 21.30
N ALA A 18 -15.85 16.14 21.08
CA ALA A 18 -17.11 16.41 20.41
C ALA A 18 -16.96 16.74 18.92
N ALA A 19 -15.76 17.13 18.48
CA ALA A 19 -15.53 17.59 17.11
C ALA A 19 -14.20 17.07 16.54
N PRO A 20 -14.11 16.90 15.20
CA PRO A 20 -12.88 16.59 14.48
C PRO A 20 -11.70 17.48 14.86
N GLY A 21 -10.50 16.89 14.89
CA GLY A 21 -9.27 17.56 15.27
C GLY A 21 -9.08 17.81 16.78
N GLN A 22 -10.09 17.57 17.63
CA GLN A 22 -9.89 17.56 19.09
C GLN A 22 -9.18 16.29 19.54
N ALA A 23 -8.32 16.39 20.56
CA ALA A 23 -7.49 15.26 21.00
C ALA A 23 -8.31 14.01 21.38
N GLY A 24 -9.42 14.19 22.12
CA GLY A 24 -10.30 13.09 22.51
C GLY A 24 -11.11 12.51 21.34
N TRP A 25 -11.46 13.32 20.35
CA TRP A 25 -12.10 12.83 19.12
C TRP A 25 -11.15 11.90 18.38
N VAL A 26 -9.91 12.35 18.12
CA VAL A 26 -8.91 11.52 17.42
C VAL A 26 -8.61 10.24 18.19
N CYS A 27 -8.48 10.32 19.53
CA CYS A 27 -8.25 9.15 20.38
C CYS A 27 -9.35 8.09 20.26
N ASP A 28 -10.62 8.49 20.30
CA ASP A 28 -11.74 7.55 20.15
C ASP A 28 -11.71 6.79 18.83
N HIS A 29 -11.42 7.51 17.75
CA HIS A 29 -11.37 6.96 16.41
C HIS A 29 -10.16 6.04 16.24
N LEU A 30 -9.01 6.40 16.81
CA LEU A 30 -7.85 5.50 16.88
C LEU A 30 -8.14 4.23 17.69
N LEU A 31 -8.86 4.34 18.81
CA LEU A 31 -9.23 3.16 19.60
C LEU A 31 -10.20 2.23 18.84
N ALA A 32 -11.18 2.80 18.13
CA ALA A 32 -12.06 2.03 17.25
C ALA A 32 -11.28 1.36 16.11
N LEU A 33 -10.40 2.11 15.44
CA LEU A 33 -9.55 1.64 14.35
C LEU A 33 -8.64 0.50 14.81
N ARG A 34 -8.02 0.64 15.98
CA ARG A 34 -7.21 -0.41 16.60
C ARG A 34 -8.00 -1.67 16.92
N SER A 35 -9.24 -1.53 17.39
CA SER A 35 -10.10 -2.68 17.65
C SER A 35 -10.37 -3.47 16.35
N ASP A 36 -10.67 -2.77 15.26
CA ASP A 36 -10.96 -3.39 13.96
C ASP A 36 -9.71 -4.04 13.35
N LEU A 37 -8.57 -3.35 13.38
CA LEU A 37 -7.28 -3.87 12.92
C LEU A 37 -6.81 -5.07 13.75
N ALA A 38 -7.01 -5.04 15.07
CA ALA A 38 -6.71 -6.17 15.93
C ALA A 38 -7.57 -7.38 15.57
N ALA A 39 -8.87 -7.18 15.35
CA ALA A 39 -9.79 -8.24 14.98
C ALA A 39 -9.46 -8.88 13.62
N GLN A 40 -9.09 -8.08 12.62
CA GLN A 40 -8.87 -8.55 11.25
C GLN A 40 -7.44 -9.07 11.01
N ILE A 41 -6.44 -8.44 11.63
CA ILE A 41 -5.02 -8.65 11.29
C ILE A 41 -4.26 -9.22 12.48
N GLU A 42 -4.20 -8.50 13.61
CA GLU A 42 -3.26 -8.76 14.71
C GLU A 42 -3.58 -10.04 15.49
N ASN A 43 -4.83 -10.23 15.92
CA ASN A 43 -5.21 -11.31 16.84
C ASN A 43 -4.98 -12.72 16.27
N ALA A 44 -5.06 -12.85 14.95
CA ALA A 44 -4.83 -14.11 14.25
C ALA A 44 -3.46 -14.20 13.57
N ARG A 45 -2.56 -13.21 13.82
CA ARG A 45 -1.19 -13.22 13.33
C ARG A 45 -0.43 -14.43 13.87
N ARG A 46 0.26 -15.14 12.98
CA ARG A 46 1.12 -16.26 13.34
C ARG A 46 2.45 -15.76 13.91
N PRO A 47 3.03 -16.45 14.89
CA PRO A 47 4.46 -16.29 15.18
C PRO A 47 5.28 -16.56 13.92
N ASN A 48 6.43 -15.88 13.77
CA ASN A 48 7.34 -16.05 12.63
C ASN A 48 6.71 -15.80 11.24
N SER A 49 5.79 -14.83 11.18
CA SER A 49 5.23 -14.34 9.93
C SER A 49 5.59 -12.88 9.65
N LEU A 50 5.49 -12.52 8.37
CA LEU A 50 5.59 -11.17 7.85
C LEU A 50 4.23 -10.74 7.31
N ILE A 51 3.74 -9.58 7.75
CA ILE A 51 2.57 -8.92 7.17
C ILE A 51 3.04 -7.83 6.22
N LEU A 52 2.70 -7.97 4.95
CA LEU A 52 3.07 -7.05 3.88
C LEU A 52 1.80 -6.37 3.36
N GLY A 53 1.80 -5.04 3.34
CA GLY A 53 0.71 -4.24 2.80
C GLY A 53 1.05 -3.54 1.49
N SER A 54 0.03 -3.22 0.70
CA SER A 54 0.09 -2.25 -0.40
C SER A 54 -1.09 -1.30 -0.29
N TRP A 55 -0.85 -0.01 -0.52
CA TRP A 55 -1.90 0.99 -0.46
C TRP A 55 -1.65 2.14 -1.44
N ASN A 56 -2.46 2.25 -2.49
CA ASN A 56 -2.58 3.49 -3.23
C ASN A 56 -3.26 4.51 -2.31
N ILE A 57 -2.54 5.58 -1.94
CA ILE A 57 -3.08 6.66 -1.12
C ILE A 57 -3.31 7.87 -2.02
N ARG A 58 -4.57 8.10 -2.40
CA ARG A 58 -5.01 9.12 -3.36
C ARG A 58 -4.25 10.42 -3.23
N HIS A 59 -3.44 10.77 -4.23
CA HIS A 59 -2.65 11.99 -4.28
C HIS A 59 -1.97 12.29 -2.93
N PHE A 60 -1.21 11.35 -2.38
CA PHE A 60 -0.57 11.50 -1.07
C PHE A 60 0.24 12.81 -1.06
N ASP A 61 -0.39 13.77 -0.35
CA ASP A 61 -0.11 15.20 -0.14
C ASP A 61 0.26 16.10 -1.33
N GLY A 62 -0.06 15.68 -2.56
CA GLY A 62 -0.03 16.56 -3.74
C GLY A 62 -1.41 16.98 -4.24
N GLY A 63 -2.29 17.34 -3.30
CA GLY A 63 -3.64 17.86 -3.52
C GLY A 63 -4.07 18.73 -2.33
N ARG A 64 -5.37 18.74 -2.00
CA ARG A 64 -5.87 19.39 -0.78
C ARG A 64 -5.14 18.81 0.44
N PRO A 65 -4.52 19.63 1.31
CA PRO A 65 -3.86 19.12 2.51
C PRO A 65 -4.82 18.30 3.38
N ARG A 66 -4.39 17.09 3.74
CA ARG A 66 -5.08 16.20 4.67
C ARG A 66 -5.16 16.80 6.06
N LEU A 67 -6.21 16.44 6.79
CA LEU A 67 -6.32 16.74 8.21
C LEU A 67 -5.19 16.06 8.98
N ARG A 68 -4.82 16.66 10.12
CA ARG A 68 -3.77 16.10 10.97
C ARG A 68 -4.17 14.75 11.56
N GLU A 69 -5.46 14.53 11.81
CA GLU A 69 -5.98 13.25 12.30
C GLU A 69 -5.93 12.14 11.24
N SER A 70 -6.09 12.47 9.95
CA SER A 70 -5.97 11.52 8.85
C SER A 70 -4.57 10.89 8.80
N PHE A 71 -3.53 11.68 9.04
CA PHE A 71 -2.16 11.15 9.18
C PHE A 71 -2.02 10.15 10.35
N HIS A 72 -2.75 10.35 11.47
CA HIS A 72 -2.74 9.38 12.55
C HIS A 72 -3.46 8.09 12.15
N TYR A 73 -4.58 8.17 11.44
CA TYR A 73 -5.30 6.99 10.98
C TYR A 73 -4.52 6.21 9.92
N ILE A 74 -3.88 6.89 8.96
CA ILE A 74 -2.98 6.28 7.97
C ILE A 74 -1.80 5.60 8.67
N ALA A 75 -1.16 6.28 9.62
CA ALA A 75 -0.07 5.70 10.41
C ALA A 75 -0.53 4.47 11.21
N GLU A 76 -1.73 4.50 11.79
CA GLU A 76 -2.29 3.38 12.53
C GLU A 76 -2.45 2.15 11.64
N ILE A 77 -3.02 2.30 10.45
CA ILE A 77 -3.22 1.20 9.50
C ILE A 77 -1.86 0.63 9.08
N ILE A 78 -0.92 1.48 8.65
CA ILE A 78 0.39 1.03 8.18
C ILE A 78 1.19 0.35 9.29
N ASP A 79 1.04 0.77 10.55
CA ASP A 79 1.75 0.16 11.68
C ASP A 79 1.32 -1.29 11.99
N HIS A 80 0.19 -1.76 11.45
CA HIS A 80 -0.25 -3.16 11.52
C HIS A 80 0.35 -4.03 10.42
N PHE A 81 1.11 -3.44 9.50
CA PHE A 81 1.99 -4.13 8.57
C PHE A 81 3.43 -4.11 9.12
N ASP A 82 4.27 -5.02 8.64
CA ASP A 82 5.71 -4.97 8.90
C ASP A 82 6.46 -4.21 7.80
N ILE A 83 5.88 -4.18 6.60
CA ILE A 83 6.32 -3.40 5.44
C ILE A 83 5.10 -3.01 4.60
N CYS A 84 5.07 -1.80 4.06
CA CYS A 84 3.98 -1.28 3.25
C CYS A 84 4.52 -0.54 2.02
N ALA A 85 4.01 -0.91 0.85
CA ALA A 85 4.22 -0.14 -0.37
C ALA A 85 3.11 0.90 -0.52
N VAL A 86 3.50 2.16 -0.71
CA VAL A 86 2.57 3.28 -0.88
C VAL A 86 2.74 3.87 -2.27
N GLN A 87 1.65 3.94 -3.03
CA GLN A 87 1.60 4.58 -4.35
C GLN A 87 1.00 5.99 -4.27
N GLU A 88 1.07 6.72 -5.38
CA GLU A 88 0.58 8.11 -5.51
C GLU A 88 1.23 9.14 -4.57
N VAL A 89 2.47 8.89 -4.14
CA VAL A 89 3.23 9.85 -3.35
C VAL A 89 3.60 11.05 -4.21
N LYS A 90 3.10 12.23 -3.86
CA LYS A 90 3.42 13.48 -4.55
C LYS A 90 4.31 14.41 -3.73
N ASP A 91 4.29 14.30 -2.39
CA ASP A 91 5.14 15.07 -1.49
C ASP A 91 6.03 14.17 -0.59
N ILE A 92 7.34 14.43 -0.61
CA ILE A 92 8.33 13.64 0.16
C ILE A 92 8.30 14.04 1.65
N GLU A 93 8.05 15.33 1.95
CA GLU A 93 8.06 15.81 3.34
C GLU A 93 6.96 15.15 4.17
N SER A 94 5.85 14.85 3.53
CA SER A 94 4.73 14.21 4.18
C SER A 94 4.88 12.70 4.35
N VAL A 95 5.62 12.00 3.48
CA VAL A 95 6.11 10.64 3.81
C VAL A 95 7.00 10.70 5.06
N ALA A 96 7.93 11.65 5.13
CA ALA A 96 8.76 11.82 6.31
C ALA A 96 7.94 12.17 7.57
N ARG A 97 6.83 12.92 7.43
CA ARG A 97 5.87 13.17 8.51
C ARG A 97 5.15 11.89 8.94
N LEU A 98 4.67 11.08 8.00
CA LEU A 98 4.03 9.80 8.26
C LEU A 98 4.99 8.85 9.00
N VAL A 99 6.24 8.73 8.55
CA VAL A 99 7.25 7.87 9.20
C VAL A 99 7.55 8.33 10.63
N LYS A 100 7.56 9.64 10.91
CA LYS A 100 7.66 10.16 12.28
C LYS A 100 6.50 9.70 13.18
N LEU A 101 5.30 9.56 12.61
CA LEU A 101 4.14 9.03 13.33
C LEU A 101 4.21 7.51 13.48
N LEU A 102 4.79 6.78 12.54
CA LEU A 102 5.03 5.34 12.69
C LEU A 102 6.05 5.03 13.80
N GLY A 103 7.04 5.91 13.98
CA GLY A 103 7.98 5.88 15.09
C GLY A 103 9.42 5.58 14.68
N PRO A 104 10.36 5.56 15.63
CA PRO A 104 11.80 5.57 15.37
C PRO A 104 12.34 4.26 14.76
N ASN A 105 11.55 3.19 14.79
CA ASN A 105 11.93 1.90 14.21
C ASN A 105 11.41 1.72 12.78
N TRP A 106 10.77 2.74 12.22
CA TRP A 106 10.32 2.74 10.84
C TRP A 106 11.27 3.56 9.99
N ASP A 107 11.58 3.05 8.81
CA ASP A 107 12.37 3.74 7.80
C ASP A 107 11.68 3.61 6.43
N PHE A 108 12.14 4.35 5.44
CA PHE A 108 11.54 4.34 4.12
C PHE A 108 12.52 4.52 2.97
N PHE A 109 12.14 3.95 1.83
CA PHE A 109 12.71 4.28 0.52
C PHE A 109 11.65 4.91 -0.35
N ILE A 110 12.05 5.78 -1.26
CA ILE A 110 11.17 6.45 -2.20
C ILE A 110 11.92 6.65 -3.52
N ASN A 111 11.27 6.39 -4.66
CA ASN A 111 11.85 6.72 -5.97
C ASN A 111 11.64 8.20 -6.31
N ASP A 112 12.35 8.69 -7.33
CA ASP A 112 12.00 10.00 -7.89
C ASP A 112 10.81 9.88 -8.84
N SER A 113 10.18 11.01 -9.14
CA SER A 113 9.06 11.03 -10.08
C SER A 113 9.55 11.08 -11.52
N SER A 114 8.91 10.30 -12.40
CA SER A 114 9.07 10.40 -13.85
C SER A 114 8.56 11.74 -14.44
N GLY A 115 7.99 12.63 -13.62
CA GLY A 115 7.65 14.00 -13.97
C GLY A 115 6.22 14.17 -14.52
N LYS A 116 6.03 15.19 -15.38
CA LYS A 116 4.72 15.50 -16.01
C LYS A 116 4.29 14.42 -17.00
N GLY A 117 3.03 14.44 -17.40
CA GLY A 117 2.48 13.49 -18.38
C GLY A 117 2.12 12.17 -17.70
N ARG A 118 2.56 11.04 -18.27
CA ARG A 118 2.20 9.70 -17.75
C ARG A 118 2.75 9.41 -16.34
N GLY A 119 3.80 10.13 -15.91
CA GLY A 119 4.33 10.02 -14.55
C GLY A 119 3.50 10.73 -13.48
N ASN A 120 2.65 11.68 -13.87
CA ASN A 120 1.77 12.49 -13.00
C ASN A 120 2.40 13.07 -11.72
N HIS A 121 3.71 13.34 -11.72
CA HIS A 121 4.45 13.75 -10.53
C HIS A 121 4.37 12.75 -9.36
N GLU A 122 4.02 11.49 -9.62
CA GLU A 122 3.87 10.45 -8.61
C GLU A 122 5.19 9.74 -8.36
N ARG A 123 5.29 9.23 -7.14
CA ARG A 123 6.35 8.39 -6.60
C ARG A 123 5.72 7.19 -5.91
N MET A 124 6.55 6.20 -5.65
CA MET A 124 6.25 5.01 -4.88
C MET A 124 7.23 4.96 -3.71
N ALA A 125 6.73 4.57 -2.54
CA ALA A 125 7.52 4.44 -1.34
C ALA A 125 7.37 3.06 -0.71
N PHE A 126 8.44 2.55 -0.12
CA PHE A 126 8.40 1.39 0.76
C PHE A 126 8.67 1.86 2.19
N LEU A 127 7.71 1.70 3.08
CA LEU A 127 7.82 2.02 4.50
C LEU A 127 7.96 0.69 5.26
N TYR A 128 8.97 0.53 6.10
CA TYR A 128 9.24 -0.76 6.73
C TYR A 128 9.70 -0.63 8.19
N ASN A 129 9.30 -1.60 9.01
CA ASN A 129 9.69 -1.70 10.41
C ASN A 129 11.03 -2.43 10.53
N CYS A 130 12.08 -1.69 10.88
CA CYS A 130 13.46 -2.16 11.00
C CYS A 130 13.67 -3.23 12.08
N ASN A 131 12.70 -3.46 12.98
CA ASN A 131 12.76 -4.59 13.92
C ASN A 131 12.36 -5.93 13.29
N LYS A 132 11.75 -5.91 12.11
CA LYS A 132 11.20 -7.09 11.43
C LYS A 132 11.81 -7.30 10.05
N VAL A 133 12.07 -6.22 9.34
CA VAL A 133 12.53 -6.22 7.95
C VAL A 133 13.86 -5.50 7.86
N SER A 134 14.85 -6.15 7.24
CA SER A 134 16.14 -5.57 6.89
C SER A 134 16.24 -5.33 5.40
N PHE A 135 16.67 -4.14 5.01
CA PHE A 135 17.05 -3.83 3.64
C PHE A 135 18.31 -4.60 3.21
N ARG A 136 18.35 -5.06 1.95
CA ARG A 136 19.47 -5.86 1.41
C ARG A 136 20.34 -5.11 0.40
N ASN A 137 20.37 -3.78 0.46
CA ASN A 137 21.27 -2.94 -0.34
C ASN A 137 21.04 -2.98 -1.87
N LEU A 138 19.93 -3.54 -2.33
CA LEU A 138 19.51 -3.51 -3.74
C LEU A 138 18.20 -2.74 -3.87
N ILE A 139 18.21 -1.69 -4.68
CA ILE A 139 17.08 -0.80 -4.95
C ILE A 139 17.24 -0.19 -6.34
N GLY A 140 16.15 0.02 -7.06
CA GLY A 140 16.18 0.65 -8.37
C GLY A 140 14.83 0.69 -9.06
N GLU A 141 14.85 1.02 -10.34
CA GLU A 141 13.66 1.08 -11.19
C GLU A 141 13.78 0.08 -12.35
N LEU A 142 12.65 -0.44 -12.82
CA LEU A 142 12.63 -1.33 -13.98
C LEU A 142 12.66 -0.52 -15.27
N VAL A 143 13.76 -0.66 -16.02
CA VAL A 143 13.92 -0.11 -17.36
C VAL A 143 13.78 -1.24 -18.38
N PHE A 144 12.94 -1.02 -19.38
CA PHE A 144 12.60 -2.02 -20.38
C PHE A 144 13.38 -1.81 -21.68
N PRO A 145 13.79 -2.90 -22.37
CA PRO A 145 14.29 -2.81 -23.74
C PRO A 145 13.31 -2.09 -24.68
N HIS A 146 13.83 -1.52 -25.77
CA HIS A 146 13.04 -0.72 -26.72
C HIS A 146 11.94 -1.53 -27.44
N ASP A 147 12.04 -2.84 -27.49
CA ASP A 147 11.06 -3.74 -28.13
C ASP A 147 10.08 -4.38 -27.14
N ALA A 148 10.23 -4.13 -25.84
CA ALA A 148 9.40 -4.76 -24.80
C ALA A 148 7.99 -4.15 -24.68
N LEU A 149 7.82 -2.89 -25.07
CA LEU A 149 6.54 -2.18 -24.99
C LEU A 149 6.20 -1.50 -26.33
N PRO A 150 4.91 -1.31 -26.67
CA PRO A 150 4.50 -0.62 -27.88
C PRO A 150 5.18 0.74 -28.07
N GLY A 151 5.69 0.97 -29.28
CA GLY A 151 6.41 2.20 -29.64
C GLY A 151 7.77 2.38 -28.96
N GLY A 152 8.24 1.37 -28.24
CA GLY A 152 9.45 1.43 -27.41
C GLY A 152 9.37 2.46 -26.29
N GLU A 153 8.14 2.72 -25.82
CA GLU A 153 7.90 3.53 -24.64
C GLU A 153 8.34 2.80 -23.37
N GLN A 154 8.53 3.56 -22.29
CA GLN A 154 8.63 3.00 -20.95
C GLN A 154 7.26 3.04 -20.26
N ILE A 155 7.13 2.34 -19.14
CA ILE A 155 5.99 2.50 -18.22
C ILE A 155 6.04 3.91 -17.64
N GLY A 156 4.89 4.60 -17.67
CA GLY A 156 4.78 6.02 -17.33
C GLY A 156 5.23 6.36 -15.91
N ARG A 157 4.84 5.52 -14.95
CA ARG A 157 5.34 5.52 -13.57
C ARG A 157 6.24 4.31 -13.45
N THR A 158 7.54 4.53 -13.60
CA THR A 158 8.51 3.45 -13.73
C THR A 158 8.45 2.54 -12.49
N PRO A 159 8.23 1.22 -12.64
CA PRO A 159 8.11 0.31 -11.49
C PRO A 159 9.34 0.38 -10.59
N PHE A 160 9.09 0.51 -9.29
CA PHE A 160 10.12 0.73 -8.28
C PHE A 160 10.32 -0.54 -7.46
N PHE A 161 11.56 -1.01 -7.35
CA PHE A 161 11.87 -2.24 -6.63
C PHE A 161 12.97 -2.08 -5.59
N ALA A 162 12.88 -2.89 -4.53
CA ALA A 162 13.91 -3.02 -3.50
C ALA A 162 13.92 -4.42 -2.89
N SER A 163 15.10 -4.89 -2.50
CA SER A 163 15.27 -6.20 -1.87
C SER A 163 15.36 -6.11 -0.35
N PHE A 164 14.68 -7.03 0.31
CA PHE A 164 14.51 -7.08 1.75
C PHE A 164 14.69 -8.50 2.28
N GLN A 165 14.78 -8.60 3.60
CA GLN A 165 14.78 -9.86 4.33
C GLN A 165 14.00 -9.72 5.63
N ALA A 166 13.23 -10.75 5.97
CA ALA A 166 12.60 -10.92 7.26
C ALA A 166 12.89 -12.35 7.74
N GLY A 167 13.61 -12.52 8.84
CA GLY A 167 14.07 -13.86 9.27
C GLY A 167 14.84 -14.59 8.17
N TRP A 168 14.36 -15.77 7.76
CA TRP A 168 14.92 -16.55 6.65
C TRP A 168 14.34 -16.16 5.28
N PHE A 169 13.25 -15.40 5.25
CA PHE A 169 12.58 -15.02 4.01
C PHE A 169 13.29 -13.85 3.34
N LYS A 170 13.84 -14.12 2.16
CA LYS A 170 14.49 -13.17 1.27
C LYS A 170 13.57 -12.87 0.10
N PHE A 171 13.32 -11.59 -0.15
CA PHE A 171 12.36 -11.19 -1.17
C PHE A 171 12.70 -9.85 -1.80
N THR A 172 12.22 -9.63 -3.02
CA THR A 172 12.26 -8.34 -3.72
C THR A 172 10.85 -7.85 -3.92
N LEU A 173 10.54 -6.65 -3.44
CA LEU A 173 9.29 -5.96 -3.75
C LEU A 173 9.46 -5.17 -5.03
N CYS A 174 8.48 -5.25 -5.92
CA CYS A 174 8.34 -4.37 -7.07
C CYS A 174 6.94 -3.74 -7.02
N SER A 175 6.89 -2.44 -6.74
CA SER A 175 5.67 -1.63 -6.76
C SER A 175 5.46 -1.07 -8.16
N ALA A 176 4.22 -1.12 -8.67
CA ALA A 176 3.80 -0.38 -9.85
C ALA A 176 2.47 0.33 -9.62
N HIS A 177 2.25 1.40 -10.38
CA HIS A 177 0.96 2.03 -10.56
C HIS A 177 0.65 2.03 -12.06
N ILE A 178 -0.02 0.96 -12.51
CA ILE A 178 -0.26 0.65 -13.92
C ILE A 178 -1.21 1.68 -14.53
N VAL A 179 -1.11 1.93 -15.83
CA VAL A 179 -1.98 2.88 -16.54
C VAL A 179 -3.48 2.62 -16.34
N TYR A 180 -4.22 3.69 -16.02
CA TYR A 180 -5.69 3.66 -15.92
C TYR A 180 -6.35 3.92 -17.28
N GLU A 181 -6.05 5.09 -17.87
CA GLU A 181 -6.59 5.51 -19.18
C GLU A 181 -5.76 4.96 -20.34
N GLU A 182 -6.36 4.07 -21.13
CA GLU A 182 -5.71 3.50 -22.32
C GLU A 182 -5.86 4.41 -23.53
N VAL A 183 -4.74 4.67 -24.20
CA VAL A 183 -4.68 5.54 -25.39
C VAL A 183 -4.15 4.73 -26.57
N THR A 184 -4.89 4.78 -27.69
CA THR A 184 -4.50 4.10 -28.94
C THR A 184 -3.05 4.40 -29.34
N GLY A 185 -2.28 3.36 -29.62
CA GLY A 185 -0.89 3.47 -30.07
C GLY A 185 0.13 3.62 -28.94
N ARG A 186 -0.28 3.50 -27.68
CA ARG A 186 0.60 3.47 -26.49
C ARG A 186 0.46 2.12 -25.77
N PRO A 187 1.37 1.79 -24.84
CA PRO A 187 1.23 0.60 -24.01
C PRO A 187 -0.12 0.57 -23.29
N LEU A 188 -0.83 -0.54 -23.43
CA LEU A 188 -2.06 -0.84 -22.70
C LEU A 188 -1.75 -1.41 -21.32
N ARG A 189 -2.75 -1.51 -20.45
CA ARG A 189 -2.61 -2.06 -19.09
C ARG A 189 -2.01 -3.47 -19.12
N ARG A 190 -2.55 -4.34 -19.97
CA ARG A 190 -2.02 -5.70 -20.22
C ARG A 190 -0.56 -5.72 -20.68
N ASP A 191 -0.12 -4.72 -21.45
CA ASP A 191 1.25 -4.68 -21.97
C ASP A 191 2.22 -4.34 -20.84
N GLU A 192 1.87 -3.36 -20.00
CA GLU A 192 2.65 -2.99 -18.81
C GLU A 192 2.73 -4.15 -17.80
N ILE A 193 1.59 -4.80 -17.50
CA ILE A 193 1.53 -5.95 -16.57
C ILE A 193 2.35 -7.11 -17.10
N ARG A 194 2.20 -7.49 -18.38
CA ARG A 194 2.96 -8.59 -18.99
C ARG A 194 4.46 -8.34 -18.91
N ALA A 195 4.91 -7.15 -19.30
CA ALA A 195 6.34 -6.81 -19.30
C ALA A 195 6.95 -6.91 -17.90
N VAL A 196 6.26 -6.39 -16.87
CA VAL A 196 6.73 -6.48 -15.48
C VAL A 196 6.69 -7.91 -14.97
N ALA A 197 5.60 -8.63 -15.22
CA ALA A 197 5.38 -9.99 -14.73
C ALA A 197 6.41 -10.97 -15.29
N GLU A 198 6.69 -10.92 -16.60
CA GLU A 198 7.70 -11.77 -17.24
C GLU A 198 9.10 -11.47 -16.70
N LEU A 199 9.49 -10.19 -16.63
CA LEU A 199 10.80 -9.78 -16.14
C LEU A 199 11.05 -10.22 -14.69
N LEU A 200 10.06 -10.06 -13.82
CA LEU A 200 10.18 -10.46 -12.41
C LEU A 200 10.17 -11.99 -12.25
N ALA A 201 9.41 -12.72 -13.08
CA ALA A 201 9.41 -14.18 -13.05
C ALA A 201 10.76 -14.76 -13.50
N ASP A 202 11.41 -14.14 -14.48
CA ASP A 202 12.74 -14.56 -14.92
C ASP A 202 13.81 -14.25 -13.88
N ARG A 203 13.81 -13.04 -13.30
CA ARG A 203 14.72 -12.70 -12.19
C ARG A 203 14.55 -13.62 -10.98
N ALA A 204 13.31 -13.94 -10.61
CA ALA A 204 13.05 -14.86 -9.50
C ALA A 204 13.64 -16.26 -9.72
N LYS A 205 13.68 -16.74 -10.98
CA LYS A 205 14.34 -18.01 -11.34
C LYS A 205 15.86 -17.87 -11.28
N GLU A 206 16.42 -16.79 -11.82
CA GLU A 206 17.87 -16.53 -11.86
C GLU A 206 18.47 -16.41 -10.46
N ASP A 207 17.78 -15.68 -9.57
CA ASP A 207 18.26 -15.40 -8.22
C ASP A 207 17.93 -16.53 -7.21
N ASP A 208 17.05 -17.48 -7.56
CA ASP A 208 16.41 -18.43 -6.62
C ASP A 208 15.79 -17.70 -5.40
N GLU A 209 15.18 -16.54 -5.64
CA GLU A 209 14.56 -15.69 -4.62
C GLU A 209 13.11 -15.35 -4.98
N VAL A 210 12.34 -14.90 -4.00
CA VAL A 210 10.92 -14.59 -4.17
C VAL A 210 10.78 -13.14 -4.62
N HIS A 211 10.07 -12.92 -5.72
CA HIS A 211 9.75 -11.58 -6.22
C HIS A 211 8.27 -11.33 -6.03
N ILE A 212 7.94 -10.19 -5.43
CA ILE A 212 6.57 -9.78 -5.11
C ILE A 212 6.23 -8.59 -6.01
N PHE A 213 5.23 -8.75 -6.87
CA PHE A 213 4.70 -7.70 -7.73
C PHE A 213 3.41 -7.17 -7.13
N LEU A 214 3.38 -5.87 -6.80
CA LEU A 214 2.28 -5.28 -6.06
C LEU A 214 1.97 -3.85 -6.50
N GLY A 215 0.83 -3.36 -6.04
CA GLY A 215 0.37 -1.98 -6.23
C GLY A 215 -0.98 -1.90 -6.91
N ASP A 216 -1.31 -0.70 -7.37
CA ASP A 216 -2.51 -0.45 -8.17
C ASP A 216 -2.25 -0.89 -9.61
N MET A 217 -2.80 -2.05 -9.97
CA MET A 217 -2.71 -2.62 -11.30
C MET A 217 -3.88 -2.19 -12.21
N ASN A 218 -4.84 -1.40 -11.68
CA ASN A 218 -6.04 -0.98 -12.38
C ASN A 218 -6.86 -2.14 -13.00
N ILE A 219 -6.77 -3.35 -12.43
CA ILE A 219 -7.55 -4.52 -12.88
C ILE A 219 -9.01 -4.34 -12.46
N ASP A 220 -9.95 -4.38 -13.40
CA ASP A 220 -11.37 -4.19 -13.06
C ASP A 220 -11.91 -5.46 -12.40
N THR A 221 -11.67 -6.63 -13.00
CA THR A 221 -12.16 -7.93 -12.52
C THR A 221 -11.12 -9.04 -12.66
N THR A 222 -11.29 -10.12 -11.90
CA THR A 222 -10.44 -11.31 -12.00
C THR A 222 -10.63 -12.11 -13.31
N LEU A 223 -11.60 -11.71 -14.15
CA LEU A 223 -11.84 -12.32 -15.46
C LEU A 223 -11.09 -11.59 -16.58
N ASP A 224 -10.47 -10.45 -16.29
CA ASP A 224 -9.78 -9.63 -17.28
C ASP A 224 -8.46 -10.29 -17.72
N GLU A 225 -7.98 -9.95 -18.93
CA GLU A 225 -6.74 -10.49 -19.51
C GLU A 225 -5.54 -10.20 -18.60
N GLU A 226 -5.52 -9.02 -17.97
CA GLU A 226 -4.50 -8.57 -17.04
C GLU A 226 -4.29 -9.50 -15.85
N PHE A 227 -5.39 -10.01 -15.29
CA PHE A 227 -5.34 -10.95 -14.17
C PHE A 227 -4.82 -12.31 -14.64
N GLN A 228 -5.32 -12.78 -15.80
CA GLN A 228 -4.92 -14.05 -16.39
C GLN A 228 -3.43 -14.08 -16.74
N ILE A 229 -2.85 -12.97 -17.20
CA ILE A 229 -1.40 -12.84 -17.47
C ILE A 229 -0.56 -13.21 -16.24
N LEU A 230 -0.99 -12.80 -15.05
CA LEU A 230 -0.26 -13.11 -13.81
C LEU A 230 -0.36 -14.61 -13.49
N GLU A 231 -1.54 -15.21 -13.63
CA GLU A 231 -1.74 -16.65 -13.43
C GLU A 231 -0.93 -17.49 -14.43
N GLU A 232 -0.96 -17.12 -15.71
CA GLU A 232 -0.22 -17.79 -16.79
C GLU A 232 1.30 -17.65 -16.62
N ALA A 233 1.77 -16.53 -16.08
CA ALA A 233 3.17 -16.34 -15.69
C ALA A 233 3.58 -17.12 -14.42
N GLY A 234 2.65 -17.88 -13.82
CA GLY A 234 2.92 -18.77 -12.68
C GLY A 234 2.98 -18.05 -11.33
N TYR A 235 2.39 -16.86 -11.22
CA TYR A 235 2.30 -16.14 -9.95
C TYR A 235 1.29 -16.81 -9.02
N ILE A 236 1.53 -16.70 -7.72
CA ILE A 236 0.44 -16.79 -6.75
C ILE A 236 -0.26 -15.44 -6.72
N VAL A 237 -1.57 -15.45 -6.99
CA VAL A 237 -2.42 -14.26 -7.08
C VAL A 237 -3.57 -14.39 -6.05
N PRO A 238 -3.38 -13.86 -4.82
CA PRO A 238 -4.43 -13.87 -3.80
C PRO A 238 -5.64 -13.03 -4.22
N LEU A 239 -6.84 -13.47 -3.85
CA LEU A 239 -8.09 -12.75 -4.15
C LEU A 239 -8.47 -11.83 -2.99
N PHE A 240 -8.35 -10.52 -3.17
CA PHE A 240 -8.69 -9.52 -2.15
C PHE A 240 -10.17 -9.12 -2.14
N GLY A 241 -10.93 -9.49 -3.17
CA GLY A 241 -12.23 -8.88 -3.43
C GLY A 241 -12.08 -7.50 -4.08
N ALA A 242 -13.15 -6.72 -4.07
CA ALA A 242 -13.08 -5.35 -4.57
C ALA A 242 -12.28 -4.46 -3.62
N THR A 243 -11.36 -3.67 -4.18
CA THR A 243 -10.44 -2.81 -3.44
C THR A 243 -10.74 -1.33 -3.63
N ASN A 244 -11.68 -0.97 -4.51
CA ASN A 244 -12.23 0.37 -4.58
C ASN A 244 -13.37 0.59 -3.56
N LEU A 245 -13.63 1.84 -3.21
CA LEU A 245 -14.73 2.16 -2.29
C LEU A 245 -16.13 1.82 -2.83
N GLY A 246 -16.28 1.69 -4.15
CA GLY A 246 -17.52 1.28 -4.82
C GLY A 246 -17.85 -0.21 -4.65
N GLY A 247 -16.86 -1.05 -4.33
CA GLY A 247 -17.06 -2.48 -4.07
C GLY A 247 -17.23 -3.33 -5.33
N ASP A 248 -16.75 -2.86 -6.49
CA ASP A 248 -16.92 -3.52 -7.79
C ASP A 248 -15.63 -3.67 -8.61
N LYS A 249 -14.50 -3.11 -8.15
CA LYS A 249 -13.21 -3.10 -8.87
C LYS A 249 -12.09 -3.75 -8.08
N HIS A 250 -11.27 -4.55 -8.75
CA HIS A 250 -10.16 -5.33 -8.18
C HIS A 250 -8.78 -4.70 -8.44
N TYR A 251 -8.68 -3.38 -8.29
CA TYR A 251 -7.53 -2.60 -8.76
C TYR A 251 -6.20 -3.04 -8.14
N ASP A 252 -6.20 -3.29 -6.84
CA ASP A 252 -4.97 -3.47 -6.05
C ASP A 252 -4.61 -4.96 -5.91
N GLN A 253 -3.35 -5.28 -6.16
CA GLN A 253 -2.85 -6.64 -6.13
C GLN A 253 -1.56 -6.74 -5.30
N ILE A 254 -1.34 -7.92 -4.71
CA ILE A 254 -0.06 -8.36 -4.16
C ILE A 254 0.16 -9.79 -4.62
N THR A 255 0.97 -9.95 -5.65
CA THR A 255 1.27 -11.26 -6.25
C THR A 255 2.73 -11.62 -6.02
N PHE A 256 3.07 -12.90 -6.08
CA PHE A 256 4.45 -13.31 -5.93
C PHE A 256 4.82 -14.53 -6.75
N THR A 257 6.08 -14.57 -7.18
CA THR A 257 6.69 -15.60 -8.03
C THR A 257 8.06 -16.00 -7.46
N GLY A 258 8.60 -17.12 -7.93
CA GLY A 258 9.86 -17.69 -7.49
C GLY A 258 9.71 -19.03 -6.74
N PRO A 259 10.70 -19.43 -5.92
CA PRO A 259 10.70 -20.74 -5.28
C PRO A 259 9.55 -20.90 -4.28
N GLN A 260 8.51 -21.65 -4.68
CA GLN A 260 7.30 -21.88 -3.88
C GLN A 260 7.57 -22.47 -2.50
N ARG A 261 8.67 -23.21 -2.35
CA ARG A 261 9.15 -23.74 -1.06
C ARG A 261 9.54 -22.65 -0.05
N LYS A 262 9.80 -21.42 -0.50
CA LYS A 262 10.26 -20.29 0.32
C LYS A 262 9.15 -19.25 0.55
N ALA A 263 8.04 -19.30 -0.19
CA ALA A 263 6.95 -18.34 -0.08
C ALA A 263 5.63 -19.08 0.21
N ARG A 264 5.20 -19.04 1.47
CA ARG A 264 3.93 -19.64 1.89
C ARG A 264 2.99 -18.56 2.37
N LEU A 265 1.97 -18.32 1.55
CA LEU A 265 0.86 -17.45 1.92
C LEU A 265 0.04 -18.10 3.03
N LEU A 266 -0.14 -17.38 4.12
CA LEU A 266 -0.91 -17.81 5.29
C LEU A 266 -2.31 -17.19 5.27
N ARG A 267 -2.38 -15.87 5.06
CA ARG A 267 -3.63 -15.09 5.05
C ARG A 267 -3.50 -13.92 4.09
N HIS A 268 -4.63 -13.36 3.69
CA HIS A 268 -4.71 -12.13 2.92
C HIS A 268 -6.04 -11.42 3.18
N GLY A 269 -6.12 -10.13 2.89
CA GLY A 269 -7.36 -9.36 2.99
C GLY A 269 -7.22 -7.92 2.54
N ALA A 270 -8.36 -7.23 2.46
CA ALA A 270 -8.45 -5.78 2.33
C ALA A 270 -9.04 -5.21 3.62
N PHE A 271 -8.58 -4.04 4.07
CA PHE A 271 -9.08 -3.40 5.28
C PHE A 271 -9.90 -2.15 4.94
N ASP A 272 -11.21 -2.20 5.21
CA ASP A 272 -12.11 -1.07 5.00
C ASP A 272 -12.10 -0.11 6.20
N TRP A 273 -11.34 0.97 6.09
CA TRP A 273 -11.20 1.98 7.14
C TRP A 273 -12.51 2.70 7.49
N ARG A 274 -13.54 2.66 6.62
CA ARG A 274 -14.84 3.31 6.83
C ARG A 274 -15.64 2.66 7.96
N SER A 275 -15.25 1.47 8.44
CA SER A 275 -15.87 0.87 9.62
C SER A 275 -15.51 1.60 10.91
N SER A 276 -14.34 2.25 10.97
CA SER A 276 -13.81 2.84 12.19
C SER A 276 -13.72 4.36 12.15
N VAL A 277 -13.27 4.92 11.02
CA VAL A 277 -12.98 6.35 10.85
C VAL A 277 -13.70 6.92 9.64
N PHE A 278 -14.06 8.21 9.69
CA PHE A 278 -14.84 8.89 8.64
C PHE A 278 -16.12 8.13 8.28
N ARG A 279 -16.77 7.57 9.29
CA ARG A 279 -17.96 6.74 9.10
C ARG A 279 -19.13 7.59 8.57
N PRO A 280 -20.11 6.98 7.89
CA PRO A 280 -21.29 7.72 7.39
C PRO A 280 -22.05 8.49 8.48
N ASP A 281 -22.12 7.97 9.70
CA ASP A 281 -22.77 8.64 10.85
C ASP A 281 -22.03 9.87 11.37
N GLN A 282 -20.82 10.14 10.86
CA GLN A 282 -19.96 11.24 11.30
C GLN A 282 -20.00 12.45 10.37
N GLN A 283 -20.72 12.36 9.24
CA GLN A 283 -20.67 13.39 8.20
C GLN A 283 -20.93 14.80 8.77
N GLU A 284 -21.91 14.95 9.65
CA GLU A 284 -22.32 16.26 10.19
C GLU A 284 -21.18 16.91 10.99
N ALA A 285 -20.39 16.11 11.71
CA ALA A 285 -19.27 16.60 12.50
C ALA A 285 -18.13 17.16 11.63
N TYR A 286 -17.99 16.68 10.39
CA TYR A 286 -16.94 17.09 9.46
C TYR A 286 -17.32 18.27 8.56
N GLU A 287 -18.60 18.66 8.47
CA GLU A 287 -19.04 19.69 7.52
C GLU A 287 -18.32 21.03 7.73
N ALA A 288 -18.28 21.52 8.96
CA ALA A 288 -17.61 22.77 9.29
C ALA A 288 -16.10 22.72 8.99
N THR A 289 -15.47 21.57 9.28
CA THR A 289 -14.05 21.33 8.98
C THR A 289 -13.81 21.33 7.47
N ALA A 290 -14.64 20.63 6.70
CA ALA A 290 -14.56 20.57 5.26
C ALA A 290 -14.73 21.96 4.62
N MET A 291 -15.69 22.76 5.09
CA MET A 291 -15.88 24.14 4.66
C MET A 291 -14.64 25.01 4.90
N ALA A 292 -14.03 24.89 6.09
CA ALA A 292 -12.89 25.71 6.49
C ALA A 292 -11.63 25.44 5.63
N ILE A 293 -11.46 24.20 5.18
CA ILE A 293 -10.30 23.77 4.39
C ILE A 293 -10.53 23.80 2.87
N ARG A 294 -11.69 24.27 2.40
CA ARG A 294 -11.93 24.53 0.97
C ARG A 294 -10.88 25.51 0.39
N GLU A 295 -10.61 25.33 -0.89
CA GLU A 295 -9.61 26.13 -1.62
C GLU A 295 -10.25 27.26 -2.43
N GLY A 296 -9.43 28.26 -2.78
CA GLY A 296 -9.83 29.35 -3.67
C GLY A 296 -11.05 30.14 -3.17
N ARG A 297 -11.95 30.45 -4.11
CA ARG A 297 -13.14 31.30 -3.88
C ARG A 297 -14.21 30.65 -3.00
N ASP A 298 -14.15 29.33 -2.84
CA ASP A 298 -15.14 28.59 -2.07
C ASP A 298 -14.72 28.39 -0.60
N ARG A 299 -13.57 28.94 -0.18
CA ARG A 299 -13.10 28.86 1.20
C ARG A 299 -14.18 29.36 2.17
N GLY A 300 -14.54 28.52 3.14
CA GLY A 300 -15.55 28.82 4.16
C GLY A 300 -16.99 28.77 3.65
N GLN A 301 -17.23 28.46 2.37
CA GLN A 301 -18.58 28.36 1.81
C GLN A 301 -19.16 26.96 2.07
N PRO A 302 -20.46 26.86 2.37
CA PRO A 302 -21.13 25.57 2.56
C PRO A 302 -21.17 24.77 1.26
N TYR A 303 -21.23 23.45 1.39
CA TYR A 303 -21.53 22.56 0.27
C TYR A 303 -23.02 22.61 -0.04
N ALA A 304 -23.39 22.58 -1.32
CA ALA A 304 -24.80 22.54 -1.72
C ALA A 304 -25.47 21.22 -1.30
N ASP A 305 -24.72 20.12 -1.37
CA ASP A 305 -25.10 18.80 -0.89
C ASP A 305 -23.88 18.17 -0.20
N TRP A 306 -23.72 18.45 1.10
CA TRP A 306 -22.62 17.88 1.88
C TRP A 306 -22.75 16.36 2.01
N ALA A 307 -23.96 15.84 2.21
CA ALA A 307 -24.18 14.41 2.40
C ALA A 307 -23.77 13.60 1.15
N GLY A 308 -24.10 14.10 -0.04
CA GLY A 308 -23.66 13.49 -1.30
C GLY A 308 -22.15 13.62 -1.54
N TYR A 309 -21.53 14.72 -1.10
CA TYR A 309 -20.09 14.97 -1.31
C TYR A 309 -19.18 14.33 -0.25
N TYR A 310 -19.69 14.02 0.94
CA TYR A 310 -18.91 13.49 2.05
C TYR A 310 -18.08 12.24 1.70
N PRO A 311 -18.62 11.23 0.99
CA PRO A 311 -17.82 10.07 0.60
C PRO A 311 -16.61 10.44 -0.26
N GLU A 312 -16.78 11.32 -1.24
CA GLU A 312 -15.69 11.82 -2.08
C GLU A 312 -14.68 12.61 -1.24
N TRP A 313 -15.14 13.47 -0.34
CA TRP A 313 -14.28 14.23 0.56
C TRP A 313 -13.40 13.32 1.43
N CYS A 314 -13.94 12.21 1.92
CA CYS A 314 -13.20 11.22 2.73
C CYS A 314 -12.06 10.56 1.95
N THR A 315 -12.20 10.36 0.63
CA THR A 315 -11.12 9.79 -0.20
C THR A 315 -9.87 10.67 -0.25
N HIS A 316 -10.04 11.99 -0.10
CA HIS A 316 -8.92 12.92 0.01
C HIS A 316 -8.25 12.87 1.39
N GLU A 317 -8.96 12.40 2.43
CA GLU A 317 -8.41 12.23 3.78
C GLU A 317 -7.68 10.90 3.92
N MET A 318 -8.30 9.82 3.47
CA MET A 318 -7.76 8.47 3.50
C MET A 318 -7.28 8.07 2.09
N SER A 319 -8.10 7.36 1.34
CA SER A 319 -7.88 7.04 -0.08
C SER A 319 -9.20 6.58 -0.72
N ASP A 320 -9.29 6.55 -2.04
CA ASP A 320 -10.32 5.83 -2.81
C ASP A 320 -10.00 4.34 -3.02
N HIS A 321 -8.83 3.89 -2.57
CA HIS A 321 -8.42 2.49 -2.52
C HIS A 321 -8.36 1.97 -1.08
N LEU A 322 -8.72 0.70 -0.90
CA LEU A 322 -8.55 -0.01 0.36
C LEU A 322 -7.10 -0.52 0.47
N PRO A 323 -6.45 -0.40 1.64
CA PRO A 323 -5.20 -1.08 1.88
C PRO A 323 -5.41 -2.60 1.81
N VAL A 324 -4.61 -3.26 0.97
CA VAL A 324 -4.58 -4.72 0.85
C VAL A 324 -3.34 -5.28 1.52
N TRP A 325 -3.45 -6.48 2.09
CA TRP A 325 -2.36 -7.09 2.84
C TRP A 325 -2.32 -8.60 2.71
N ILE A 326 -1.11 -9.15 2.84
CA ILE A 326 -0.87 -10.59 2.92
C ILE A 326 -0.04 -10.91 4.17
N GLU A 327 -0.19 -12.12 4.69
CA GLU A 327 0.68 -12.69 5.70
C GLU A 327 1.44 -13.88 5.11
N ILE A 328 2.76 -13.87 5.23
CA ILE A 328 3.66 -14.89 4.71
C ILE A 328 4.45 -15.53 5.86
N GLU A 329 4.65 -16.84 5.82
CA GLU A 329 5.59 -17.56 6.70
C GLU A 329 7.04 -17.17 6.38
N VAL A 330 7.81 -16.77 7.39
CA VAL A 330 9.21 -16.32 7.18
C VAL A 330 10.29 -17.16 7.85
N ASP A 331 9.87 -18.23 8.51
CA ASP A 331 10.77 -19.21 9.10
C ASP A 331 10.45 -20.60 8.55
N TYR A 332 11.33 -21.09 7.71
CA TYR A 332 11.29 -22.43 7.13
C TYR A 332 12.57 -23.21 7.49
N SER A 333 13.19 -22.85 8.63
CA SER A 333 14.46 -23.43 9.05
C SER A 333 14.37 -24.92 9.38
N ASP A 334 13.26 -25.40 9.94
CA ASP A 334 13.04 -26.82 10.23
C ASP A 334 13.11 -27.65 8.93
N GLU A 335 12.37 -27.27 7.90
CA GLU A 335 12.38 -27.97 6.60
C GLU A 335 13.74 -27.90 5.91
N TYR A 336 14.47 -26.81 6.14
CA TYR A 336 15.84 -26.67 5.65
C TYR A 336 16.77 -27.67 6.35
N LEU A 337 16.66 -27.83 7.67
CA LEU A 337 17.45 -28.78 8.45
C LEU A 337 17.09 -30.24 8.12
N GLU A 338 15.80 -30.55 7.97
CA GLU A 338 15.32 -31.89 7.59
C GLU A 338 15.90 -32.32 6.25
N LYS A 339 15.89 -31.45 5.23
CA LYS A 339 16.50 -31.75 3.93
C LYS A 339 18.00 -32.03 3.99
N ILE A 340 18.72 -31.29 4.84
CA ILE A 340 20.16 -31.54 5.03
C ILE A 340 20.37 -32.90 5.69
N ALA A 341 19.54 -33.25 6.68
CA ALA A 341 19.61 -34.52 7.38
C ALA A 341 19.29 -35.70 6.45
N GLU A 342 18.23 -35.61 5.63
CA GLU A 342 17.84 -36.64 4.66
C GLU A 342 18.86 -36.84 3.54
N ALA A 343 19.61 -35.79 3.18
CA ALA A 343 20.67 -35.88 2.19
C ALA A 343 21.94 -36.59 2.72
N GLN A 344 22.05 -36.83 4.02
CA GLN A 344 23.17 -37.60 4.57
C GLN A 344 22.94 -39.11 4.39
N PRO A 345 23.97 -39.88 4.03
CA PRO A 345 23.86 -41.33 3.98
C PRO A 345 23.56 -41.89 5.37
N ALA A 346 22.57 -42.79 5.46
CA ALA A 346 22.35 -43.58 6.66
C ALA A 346 23.60 -44.46 6.91
N VAL A 347 24.24 -44.28 8.06
CA VAL A 347 25.40 -45.08 8.50
C VAL A 347 24.99 -46.50 8.85
#